data_AF-A0A1B9NV33-F1
#
_entry.id   AF-A0A1B9NV33-F1
#
_cell.length_a   1.000
_cell.length_b   1.000
_cell.length_c   1.000
_cell.angle_alpha   90.00
_cell.angle_beta   90.00
_cell.angle_gamma   90.00
#
_symmetry.space_group_name_H-M   'P 1'
#
loop_
_entity.id
_entity.type
_entity.pdbx_description
1 polymer ?
#
loop_
_entity_poly.entity_id
_entity_poly.type
_entity_poly.pdbx_seq_one_letter_code
_entity_poly.pdbx_strand_id
1 'polypeptide(L)'
;MSVLSFLTAIVSPITSFFKEKQAIKANEKKRKDKIQEAVTVAKIKRIESGDNNAAMLDKLSIETRGWKDEYLLLLTTLPLFLSFVPEFSHYVQQGFSALESVPEYYWYALGMIYIDTFGFRRMLRVAVEHWLSKKGAV
;
A
#
# COMPACT_ATOMS: atom_id res chain seq x y z
N MET A 1 -72.91 -14.28 38.36
CA MET A 1 -71.78 -14.36 37.42
C MET A 1 -71.07 -13.00 37.35
N SER A 2 -70.10 -12.69 38.24
CA SER A 2 -69.48 -11.34 38.24
C SER A 2 -68.06 -11.23 38.85
N VAL A 3 -67.37 -12.31 39.24
CA VAL A 3 -66.02 -12.20 39.84
C VAL A 3 -64.91 -12.78 38.97
N LEU A 4 -65.27 -13.59 37.96
CA LEU A 4 -64.32 -14.29 37.11
C LEU A 4 -63.79 -13.42 35.94
N SER A 5 -64.58 -12.45 35.45
CA SER A 5 -64.20 -11.58 34.33
C SER A 5 -63.18 -10.50 34.73
N PHE A 6 -63.23 -10.03 35.99
CA PHE A 6 -62.31 -9.03 36.50
C PHE A 6 -60.89 -9.58 36.69
N LEU A 7 -60.74 -10.86 37.06
CA LEU A 7 -59.42 -11.49 37.18
C LEU A 7 -58.76 -11.69 35.81
N THR A 8 -59.53 -12.05 34.78
CA THR A 8 -59.01 -12.24 33.42
C THR A 8 -58.59 -10.95 32.73
N ALA A 9 -59.23 -9.82 33.06
CA ALA A 9 -58.93 -8.51 32.47
C ALA A 9 -57.58 -7.93 32.96
N ILE A 10 -57.13 -8.29 34.16
CA ILE A 10 -55.87 -7.80 34.75
C ILE A 10 -54.68 -8.68 34.34
N VAL A 11 -54.90 -9.99 34.12
CA VAL A 11 -53.83 -10.93 33.75
C VAL A 11 -53.40 -10.76 32.29
N SER A 12 -54.31 -10.41 31.39
CA SER A 12 -54.00 -10.30 29.95
C SER A 12 -52.94 -9.22 29.63
N PRO A 13 -53.02 -7.97 30.13
CA PRO A 13 -52.00 -6.94 29.90
C PRO A 13 -50.62 -7.30 30.48
N ILE A 14 -50.58 -7.96 31.65
CA ILE A 14 -49.31 -8.32 32.30
C ILE A 14 -48.57 -9.37 31.47
N THR A 15 -49.29 -10.36 30.91
CA THR A 15 -48.68 -11.38 30.06
C THR A 15 -48.19 -10.83 28.72
N SER A 16 -48.80 -9.77 28.17
CA SER A 16 -48.34 -9.13 26.93
C SER A 16 -47.06 -8.31 27.14
N PHE A 17 -46.94 -7.56 28.23
CA PHE A 17 -45.72 -6.80 28.53
C PHE A 17 -44.48 -7.69 28.78
N PHE A 18 -44.66 -8.85 29.44
CA PHE A 18 -43.56 -9.80 29.63
C PHE A 18 -43.11 -10.46 28.32
N LYS A 19 -44.07 -10.84 27.45
CA LYS A 19 -43.77 -11.39 26.13
C LYS A 19 -43.08 -10.36 25.22
N GLU A 20 -43.49 -9.11 25.28
CA GLU A 20 -42.90 -8.03 24.49
C GLU A 20 -41.45 -7.73 24.93
N LYS A 21 -41.18 -7.68 26.23
CA LYS A 21 -39.81 -7.49 26.75
C LYS A 21 -38.87 -8.65 26.38
N GLN A 22 -39.40 -9.88 26.33
CA GLN A 22 -38.66 -11.07 25.88
C GLN A 22 -38.40 -11.04 24.36
N ALA A 23 -39.38 -10.58 23.58
CA ALA A 23 -39.24 -10.39 22.13
C ALA A 23 -38.21 -9.30 21.80
N ILE A 24 -38.17 -8.19 22.54
CA ILE A 24 -37.19 -7.11 22.37
C ILE A 24 -35.76 -7.63 22.63
N LYS A 25 -35.53 -8.36 23.74
CA LYS A 25 -34.21 -8.96 24.03
C LYS A 25 -33.78 -10.01 23.00
N ALA A 26 -34.72 -10.81 22.49
CA ALA A 26 -34.44 -11.77 21.42
C ALA A 26 -34.07 -11.07 20.11
N ASN A 27 -34.73 -9.96 19.77
CA ASN A 27 -34.42 -9.14 18.61
C ASN A 27 -33.07 -8.43 18.74
N GLU A 28 -32.70 -7.96 19.94
CA GLU A 28 -31.36 -7.39 20.19
C GLU A 28 -30.24 -8.42 20.02
N LYS A 29 -30.43 -9.66 20.50
CA LYS A 29 -29.47 -10.75 20.26
C LYS A 29 -29.30 -11.02 18.77
N LYS A 30 -30.42 -11.19 18.04
CA LYS A 30 -30.40 -11.40 16.58
C LYS A 30 -29.70 -10.25 15.82
N ARG A 31 -29.85 -9.00 16.28
CA ARG A 31 -29.14 -7.85 15.69
C ARG A 31 -27.64 -7.91 15.95
N LYS A 32 -27.22 -8.28 17.16
CA LYS A 32 -25.80 -8.43 17.51
C LYS A 32 -25.15 -9.57 16.73
N ASP A 33 -25.86 -10.69 16.56
CA ASP A 33 -25.38 -11.84 15.80
C ASP A 33 -25.18 -11.47 14.31
N LYS A 34 -26.13 -10.76 13.71
CA LYS A 34 -26.01 -10.24 12.33
C LYS A 34 -24.84 -9.26 12.16
N ILE A 35 -24.57 -8.43 13.16
CA ILE A 35 -23.44 -7.49 13.12
C ILE A 35 -22.11 -8.26 13.20
N GLN A 36 -22.02 -9.26 14.08
CA GLN A 36 -20.82 -10.10 14.21
C GLN A 36 -20.57 -10.91 12.94
N GLU A 37 -21.62 -11.45 12.32
CA GLU A 37 -21.55 -12.13 11.03
C GLU A 37 -21.05 -11.19 9.92
N ALA A 38 -21.62 -9.98 9.80
CA ALA A 38 -21.18 -8.98 8.83
C ALA A 38 -19.72 -8.56 9.03
N VAL A 39 -19.26 -8.39 10.27
CA VAL A 39 -17.86 -8.10 10.60
C VAL A 39 -16.94 -9.27 10.24
N THR A 40 -17.40 -10.50 10.46
CA THR A 40 -16.65 -11.72 10.13
C THR A 40 -16.52 -11.89 8.62
N VAL A 41 -17.61 -11.70 7.88
CA VAL A 41 -17.63 -11.71 6.40
C VAL A 41 -16.74 -10.60 5.83
N ALA A 42 -16.79 -9.39 6.39
CA ALA A 42 -15.90 -8.30 5.98
C ALA A 42 -14.42 -8.62 6.26
N LYS A 43 -14.11 -9.31 7.37
CA LYS A 43 -12.75 -9.73 7.72
C LYS A 43 -12.26 -10.84 6.79
N ILE A 44 -13.10 -11.83 6.49
CA ILE A 44 -12.80 -12.90 5.51
C ILE A 44 -12.56 -12.29 4.13
N LYS A 45 -13.46 -11.42 3.66
CA LYS A 45 -13.31 -10.72 2.38
C LYS A 45 -12.04 -9.87 2.34
N ARG A 46 -11.63 -9.26 3.46
CA ARG A 46 -10.38 -8.49 3.56
C ARG A 46 -9.14 -9.40 3.53
N ILE A 47 -9.20 -10.59 4.12
CA ILE A 47 -8.13 -11.59 4.06
C ILE A 47 -8.02 -12.15 2.63
N GLU A 48 -9.14 -12.57 2.03
CA GLU A 48 -9.19 -13.03 0.64
C GLU A 48 -8.73 -11.95 -0.35
N SER A 49 -9.15 -10.70 -0.14
CA SER A 49 -8.66 -9.58 -0.93
C SER A 49 -7.18 -9.33 -0.68
N GLY A 50 -6.70 -9.50 0.56
CA GLY A 50 -5.29 -9.38 0.92
C GLY A 50 -4.41 -10.40 0.20
N ASP A 51 -4.82 -11.66 0.17
CA ASP A 51 -4.10 -12.75 -0.49
C ASP A 51 -4.15 -12.64 -2.01
N ASN A 52 -5.32 -12.29 -2.58
CA ASN A 52 -5.45 -12.03 -4.01
C ASN A 52 -4.67 -10.78 -4.45
N ASN A 53 -4.67 -9.73 -3.63
CA ASN A 53 -3.89 -8.52 -3.89
C ASN A 53 -2.40 -8.80 -3.79
N ALA A 54 -1.93 -9.61 -2.83
CA ALA A 54 -0.51 -9.98 -2.76
C ALA A 54 -0.07 -10.73 -4.02
N ALA A 55 -0.83 -11.74 -4.45
CA ALA A 55 -0.53 -12.49 -5.66
C ALA A 55 -0.64 -11.64 -6.94
N MET A 56 -1.55 -10.68 -6.99
CA MET A 56 -1.71 -9.75 -8.12
C MET A 56 -0.63 -8.66 -8.12
N LEU A 57 -0.21 -8.17 -6.95
CA LEU A 57 0.90 -7.24 -6.79
C LEU A 57 2.24 -7.90 -7.15
N ASP A 58 2.44 -9.17 -6.81
CA ASP A 58 3.63 -9.93 -7.22
C ASP A 58 3.67 -10.08 -8.74
N LYS A 59 2.55 -10.46 -9.37
CA LYS A 59 2.44 -10.56 -10.84
C LYS A 59 2.66 -9.21 -11.53
N LEU A 60 2.03 -8.15 -11.04
CA LEU A 60 2.23 -6.78 -11.54
C LEU A 60 3.69 -6.34 -11.35
N SER A 61 4.34 -6.68 -10.24
CA SER A 61 5.74 -6.31 -9.98
C SER A 61 6.74 -7.02 -10.90
N ILE A 62 6.42 -8.26 -11.32
CA ILE A 62 7.23 -9.02 -12.26
C ILE A 62 6.96 -8.53 -13.70
N GLU A 63 5.72 -8.19 -14.03
CA GLU A 63 5.33 -7.70 -15.37
C GLU A 63 5.74 -6.25 -15.62
N THR A 64 5.83 -5.42 -14.57
CA THR A 64 6.34 -4.04 -14.64
C THR A 64 7.81 -3.93 -14.24
N ARG A 65 8.58 -5.02 -14.28
CA ARG A 65 10.04 -4.94 -14.16
C ARG A 65 10.56 -4.09 -15.31
N GLY A 66 10.93 -2.85 -15.02
CA GLY A 66 11.28 -1.87 -16.03
C GLY A 66 12.54 -2.29 -16.75
N TRP A 67 12.43 -2.57 -18.05
CA TRP A 67 13.61 -2.77 -18.92
C TRP A 67 14.58 -1.57 -18.84
N LYS A 68 14.08 -0.39 -18.46
CA LYS A 68 14.84 0.83 -18.22
C LYS A 68 15.82 0.67 -17.06
N ASP A 69 15.41 0.02 -15.97
CA ASP A 69 16.21 -0.17 -14.77
C ASP A 69 17.38 -1.11 -15.07
N GLU A 70 17.10 -2.21 -15.79
CA GLU A 70 18.11 -3.16 -16.24
C GLU A 70 19.06 -2.54 -17.27
N TYR A 71 18.54 -1.70 -18.18
CA TYR A 71 19.36 -0.95 -19.13
C TYR A 71 20.31 0.03 -18.45
N LEU A 72 19.83 0.84 -17.50
CA LEU A 72 20.69 1.79 -16.77
C LEU A 72 21.71 1.06 -15.89
N LEU A 73 21.31 -0.06 -15.27
CA LEU A 73 22.24 -0.91 -14.52
C LEU A 73 23.36 -1.43 -15.43
N LEU A 74 23.01 -1.95 -16.60
CA LEU A 74 23.98 -2.44 -17.58
C LEU A 74 24.86 -1.30 -18.11
N LEU A 75 24.29 -0.17 -18.50
CA LEU A 75 25.02 1.01 -18.97
C LEU A 75 26.06 1.49 -17.95
N THR A 76 25.70 1.47 -16.66
CA THR A 76 26.60 1.91 -15.58
C THR A 76 27.68 0.88 -15.25
N THR A 77 27.33 -0.41 -15.30
CA THR A 77 28.24 -1.50 -14.87
C THR A 77 29.13 -2.02 -15.99
N LEU A 78 28.72 -1.89 -17.24
CA LEU A 78 29.47 -2.41 -18.40
C LEU A 78 30.87 -1.77 -18.53
N PRO A 79 31.06 -0.44 -18.39
CA PRO A 79 32.40 0.15 -18.36
C PRO A 79 33.26 -0.36 -17.21
N LEU A 80 32.65 -0.65 -16.05
CA LEU A 80 33.35 -1.21 -14.89
C LEU A 80 33.89 -2.61 -15.23
N PHE A 81 33.07 -3.48 -15.81
CA PHE A 81 33.53 -4.81 -16.23
C PHE A 81 34.59 -4.76 -17.33
N LEU A 82 34.41 -3.89 -18.34
CA LEU A 82 35.38 -3.75 -19.43
C LEU A 82 36.73 -3.19 -18.98
N SER A 83 36.78 -2.44 -17.88
CA SER A 83 38.06 -1.94 -17.34
C SER A 83 38.99 -3.05 -16.83
N PHE A 84 38.43 -4.21 -16.44
CA PHE A 84 39.19 -5.39 -16.02
C PHE A 84 39.71 -6.23 -17.19
N VAL A 85 39.26 -5.98 -18.42
CA VAL A 85 39.75 -6.68 -19.62
C VAL A 85 40.83 -5.83 -20.29
N PRO A 86 42.11 -6.25 -20.28
CA PRO A 86 43.22 -5.42 -20.75
C PRO A 86 43.07 -4.91 -22.19
N GLU A 87 42.48 -5.71 -23.08
CA GLU A 87 42.25 -5.35 -24.48
C GLU A 87 41.23 -4.21 -24.67
N PHE A 88 40.25 -4.08 -23.76
CA PHE A 88 39.19 -3.08 -23.86
C PHE A 88 39.40 -1.87 -22.94
N SER A 89 40.31 -1.96 -21.97
CA SER A 89 40.61 -0.91 -20.99
C SER A 89 40.93 0.45 -21.64
N HIS A 90 41.64 0.46 -22.76
CA HIS A 90 41.97 1.69 -23.50
C HIS A 90 40.73 2.41 -24.06
N TYR A 91 39.74 1.68 -24.56
CA TYR A 91 38.49 2.27 -25.05
C TYR A 91 37.65 2.86 -23.92
N VAL A 92 37.64 2.20 -22.75
CA VAL A 92 36.96 2.72 -21.56
C VAL A 92 37.60 4.03 -21.13
N GLN A 93 38.93 4.09 -21.06
CA GLN A 93 39.66 5.30 -20.68
C GLN A 93 39.40 6.48 -21.65
N GLN A 94 39.46 6.22 -22.97
CA GLN A 94 39.13 7.24 -23.97
C GLN A 94 37.68 7.71 -23.87
N GLY A 95 36.74 6.78 -23.61
CA GLY A 95 35.34 7.10 -23.42
C GLY A 95 35.12 8.04 -22.23
N PHE A 96 35.73 7.75 -21.08
CA PHE A 96 35.67 8.64 -19.92
C PHE A 96 36.30 10.01 -20.17
N SER A 97 37.41 10.08 -20.92
CA SER A 97 37.99 11.36 -21.31
C SER A 97 37.07 12.17 -22.23
N ALA A 98 36.36 11.52 -23.16
CA ALA A 98 35.38 12.20 -24.00
C ALA A 98 34.19 12.73 -23.18
N LEU A 99 33.79 12.03 -22.11
CA LEU A 99 32.70 12.45 -21.22
C LEU A 99 33.01 13.76 -20.47
N GLU A 100 34.27 14.14 -20.29
CA GLU A 100 34.65 15.43 -19.68
C GLU A 100 34.24 16.63 -20.53
N SER A 101 34.10 16.43 -21.85
CA SER A 101 33.64 17.48 -22.78
C SER A 101 32.12 17.69 -22.75
N VAL A 102 31.37 16.81 -22.08
CA VAL A 102 29.91 16.87 -22.04
C VAL A 102 29.46 18.01 -21.11
N PRO A 103 28.57 18.90 -21.57
CA PRO A 103 28.06 19.99 -20.75
C PRO A 103 27.38 19.54 -19.45
N GLU A 104 27.54 20.34 -18.40
CA GLU A 104 27.05 20.01 -17.04
C GLU A 104 25.53 19.77 -16.97
N TYR A 105 24.74 20.51 -17.75
CA TYR A 105 23.28 20.35 -17.78
C TYR A 105 22.83 18.93 -18.18
N TYR A 106 23.63 18.25 -19.01
CA TYR A 106 23.33 16.88 -19.45
C TYR A 106 23.47 15.91 -18.29
N TRP A 107 24.49 16.08 -17.45
CA TRP A 107 24.71 15.27 -16.25
C TRP A 107 23.58 15.44 -15.23
N TYR A 108 23.04 16.65 -15.07
CA TYR A 108 21.87 16.89 -14.23
C TYR A 108 20.62 16.16 -14.75
N ALA A 109 20.36 16.21 -16.06
CA ALA A 109 19.24 15.48 -16.66
C ALA A 109 19.40 13.97 -16.49
N LEU A 110 20.61 13.44 -16.72
CA LEU A 110 20.91 12.03 -16.53
C LEU A 110 20.75 11.60 -15.07
N GLY A 111 21.23 12.41 -14.11
CA GLY A 111 21.06 12.16 -12.68
C GLY A 111 19.59 12.07 -12.27
N MET A 112 18.73 12.95 -12.81
CA MET A 112 17.28 12.89 -12.57
C MET A 112 16.64 11.60 -13.11
N ILE A 113 17.10 11.11 -14.27
CA ILE A 113 16.66 9.82 -14.82
C ILE A 113 17.07 8.67 -13.89
N TYR A 114 18.30 8.67 -13.36
CA TYR A 114 18.77 7.65 -12.41
C TYR A 114 17.95 7.65 -11.11
N ILE A 115 17.69 8.84 -10.56
CA ILE A 115 16.86 9.01 -9.38
C ILE A 115 15.45 8.43 -9.59
N ASP A 116 14.88 8.70 -10.75
CA ASP A 116 13.54 8.23 -11.11
C ASP A 116 13.49 6.72 -11.26
N THR A 117 14.47 6.17 -11.99
CA THR A 117 14.53 4.76 -12.36
C THR A 117 14.87 3.86 -11.16
N PHE A 118 15.82 4.25 -10.30
CA PHE A 118 16.18 3.48 -9.10
C PHE A 118 15.26 3.74 -7.89
N GLY A 119 14.20 4.54 -8.05
CA GLY A 119 13.23 4.79 -6.98
C GLY A 119 13.74 5.67 -5.84
N PHE A 120 14.83 6.42 -6.05
CA PHE A 120 15.38 7.36 -5.05
C PHE A 120 14.51 8.60 -4.83
N ARG A 121 13.41 8.74 -5.57
CA ARG A 121 12.46 9.85 -5.46
C ARG A 121 12.01 10.14 -4.02
N ARG A 122 11.78 9.10 -3.19
CA ARG A 122 11.40 9.27 -1.78
C ARG A 122 12.56 9.82 -0.94
N MET A 123 13.77 9.33 -1.17
CA MET A 123 14.97 9.79 -0.46
C MET A 123 15.28 11.24 -0.80
N LEU A 124 15.17 11.61 -2.08
CA LEU A 124 15.32 13.01 -2.51
C LEU A 124 14.33 13.93 -1.82
N ARG A 125 13.05 13.55 -1.77
CA ARG A 125 12.03 14.37 -1.09
C ARG A 125 12.42 14.63 0.37
N VAL A 126 12.80 13.58 1.09
CA VAL A 126 13.23 13.69 2.50
C VAL A 126 14.47 14.58 2.63
N ALA A 127 15.46 14.43 1.74
CA ALA A 127 16.65 15.25 1.75
C ALA A 127 16.34 16.73 1.49
N VAL A 128 15.45 17.02 0.54
CA VAL A 128 15.00 18.39 0.22
C VAL A 128 14.22 18.99 1.38
N GLU A 129 13.30 18.24 2.00
CA GLU A 129 12.55 18.69 3.18
C GLU A 129 13.49 19.04 4.34
N HIS A 130 14.49 18.18 4.61
CA HIS A 130 15.48 18.44 5.64
C HIS A 130 16.34 19.66 5.35
N TRP A 131 16.75 19.84 4.08
CA TRP A 131 17.54 20.99 3.65
C TRP A 131 16.75 22.31 3.74
N LEU A 132 15.48 22.30 3.33
CA LEU A 132 14.57 23.45 3.46
C LEU A 132 14.31 23.78 4.93
N SER A 133 14.08 22.78 5.79
CA SER A 133 13.92 22.98 7.23
C SER A 133 15.15 23.62 7.88
N LYS A 134 16.36 23.29 7.40
CA LYS A 134 17.62 23.87 7.90
C LYS A 134 17.82 25.31 7.42
N LYS A 135 17.34 25.66 6.23
CA LYS A 135 17.43 27.02 5.67
C LYS A 135 16.33 27.97 6.14
N GLY A 136 15.14 27.45 6.41
CA GLY A 136 14.00 28.21 6.95
C GLY A 136 14.06 28.45 8.47
N ALA A 137 15.09 27.94 9.15
CA ALA A 137 15.38 28.18 10.56
C ALA A 137 16.39 29.32 10.77
N VAL A 138 16.47 30.27 9.83
CA VAL A 138 17.22 31.54 9.92
C VAL A 138 16.24 32.70 9.76
#